data_AF-A0A3A2IWU7-F1
#
_entry.id   AF-A0A3A2IWU7-F1
#
_cell.length_a   1.000
_cell.length_b   1.000
_cell.length_c   1.000
_cell.angle_alpha   90.00
_cell.angle_beta   90.00
_cell.angle_gamma   90.00
#
_symmetry.space_group_name_H-M   'P 1'
#
loop_
_entity.id
_entity.type
_entity.pdbx_description
1 polymer ?
#
loop_
_entity_poly.entity_id
_entity_poly.type
_entity_poly.pdbx_seq_one_letter_code
_entity_poly.pdbx_strand_id
1 'polypeptide(L)'
;MAKDINDKSSKDLFGARQGAPGRPVTGKAMTDAARQKAYRARRKTAGLVDVHIATSDMTAKMLGYLARYAGKTQGEVLSDILEDVFQEYRVRYEKKKEELT
;
A
#
# COMPACT_ATOMS: atom_id res chain seq x y z
N MET A 1 -31.24 4.42 32.62
CA MET A 1 -30.78 5.81 32.36
C MET A 1 -29.45 5.72 31.65
N ALA A 2 -29.41 6.07 30.36
CA ALA A 2 -28.19 6.00 29.55
C ALA A 2 -27.27 7.19 29.90
N LYS A 3 -26.00 6.90 30.19
CA LYS A 3 -24.97 7.90 30.49
C LYS A 3 -24.64 8.65 29.20
N ASP A 4 -24.86 9.96 29.20
CA ASP A 4 -24.51 10.86 28.10
C ASP A 4 -23.00 10.76 27.80
N ILE A 5 -22.66 10.46 26.54
CA ILE A 5 -21.28 10.28 26.05
C ILE A 5 -20.57 11.63 25.85
N ASN A 6 -21.26 12.75 26.13
CA ASN A 6 -20.77 14.11 25.91
C ASN A 6 -20.36 14.83 27.21
N ASP A 7 -19.65 14.14 28.10
CA ASP A 7 -18.95 14.81 29.20
C ASP A 7 -17.76 15.61 28.61
N LYS A 8 -17.92 16.94 28.57
CA LYS A 8 -16.94 17.87 28.01
C LYS A 8 -15.76 18.16 28.94
N SER A 9 -15.60 17.40 30.03
CA SER A 9 -14.55 17.64 31.03
C SER A 9 -13.24 16.88 30.78
N SER A 10 -13.20 15.89 29.88
CA SER A 10 -11.93 15.25 29.50
C SER A 10 -11.21 16.10 28.44
N LYS A 11 -10.46 17.11 28.90
CA LYS A 11 -9.40 17.71 28.09
C LYS A 11 -8.32 16.64 27.87
N ASP A 12 -8.46 15.89 26.78
CA ASP A 12 -7.40 15.03 26.27
C ASP A 12 -6.15 15.87 26.02
N LEU A 13 -5.12 15.67 26.86
CA LEU A 13 -3.81 16.32 26.77
C LEU A 13 -3.00 15.92 25.53
N PHE A 14 -3.50 14.96 24.75
CA PHE A 14 -3.03 14.65 23.42
C PHE A 14 -4.14 15.05 22.46
N GLY A 15 -4.03 16.27 21.91
CA GLY A 15 -5.02 16.83 20.99
C GLY A 15 -5.47 15.77 20.01
N ALA A 16 -6.79 15.49 20.00
CA ALA A 16 -7.39 14.48 19.14
C ALA A 16 -6.77 14.62 17.75
N ARG A 17 -5.96 13.64 17.33
CA ARG A 17 -5.38 13.60 15.98
C ARG A 17 -6.56 13.62 15.02
N GLN A 18 -6.92 14.81 14.55
CA GLN A 18 -7.75 15.00 13.37
C GLN A 18 -7.03 14.26 12.24
N GLY A 19 -7.60 13.14 11.82
CA GLY A 19 -7.03 12.33 10.74
C GLY A 19 -6.30 11.07 11.18
N ALA A 20 -6.84 10.29 12.11
CA ALA A 20 -6.56 8.85 12.08
C ALA A 20 -6.82 8.34 10.64
N PRO A 21 -5.85 7.65 9.99
CA PRO A 21 -5.98 7.25 8.60
C PRO A 21 -7.20 6.35 8.44
N GLY A 22 -8.26 6.88 7.82
CA GLY A 22 -9.52 6.16 7.60
C GLY A 22 -10.80 6.89 8.03
N ARG A 23 -10.75 8.10 8.61
CA ARG A 23 -11.98 8.87 8.88
C ARG A 23 -12.40 9.65 7.62
N PRO A 24 -13.55 9.35 6.98
CA PRO A 24 -14.06 10.18 5.90
C PRO A 24 -14.44 11.57 6.44
N VAL A 25 -14.35 12.58 5.56
CA VAL A 25 -14.60 14.01 5.88
C VAL A 25 -15.98 14.23 6.52
N THR A 26 -16.93 13.33 6.29
CA THR A 26 -18.30 13.36 6.83
C THR A 26 -18.46 12.78 8.24
N GLY A 27 -17.38 12.53 8.98
CA GLY A 27 -17.39 12.36 10.44
C GLY A 27 -17.87 11.02 10.99
N LYS A 28 -18.59 10.19 10.21
CA LYS A 28 -19.01 8.84 10.60
C LYS A 28 -17.89 7.83 10.36
N ALA A 29 -17.50 7.11 11.40
CA ALA A 29 -16.55 6.01 11.28
C ALA A 29 -17.15 4.93 10.35
N MET A 30 -16.43 4.55 9.29
CA MET A 30 -16.82 3.42 8.47
C MET A 30 -16.62 2.12 9.27
N THR A 31 -17.61 1.23 9.22
CA THR A 31 -17.46 -0.14 9.71
C THR A 31 -16.37 -0.85 8.90
N ASP A 32 -15.69 -1.84 9.50
CA ASP A 32 -14.59 -2.56 8.82
C ASP A 32 -15.07 -3.25 7.52
N ALA A 33 -16.31 -3.75 7.51
CA ALA A 33 -16.95 -4.30 6.32
C ALA A 33 -17.10 -3.26 5.20
N ALA A 34 -17.51 -2.03 5.54
CA ALA A 34 -17.62 -0.94 4.57
C ALA A 34 -16.23 -0.52 4.04
N ARG A 35 -15.21 -0.52 4.89
CA ARG A 35 -13.81 -0.23 4.50
C ARG A 35 -13.29 -1.27 3.51
N GLN A 36 -13.49 -2.56 3.79
CA GLN A 36 -13.10 -3.63 2.88
C GLN A 36 -13.84 -3.56 1.54
N LYS A 37 -15.15 -3.26 1.54
CA LYS A 37 -15.93 -3.10 0.31
C LYS A 37 -15.42 -1.93 -0.54
N ALA A 38 -15.14 -0.79 0.08
CA ALA A 38 -14.57 0.36 -0.61
C ALA A 38 -13.17 0.08 -1.17
N TYR A 39 -12.32 -0.63 -0.41
CA TYR A 39 -11.01 -1.08 -0.89
C TYR A 39 -11.15 -1.97 -2.13
N ARG A 40 -11.98 -3.03 -2.07
CA ARG A 40 -12.22 -3.92 -3.22
C ARG A 40 -12.77 -3.17 -4.44
N ALA A 41 -13.67 -2.21 -4.23
CA ALA A 41 -14.21 -1.40 -5.32
C ALA A 41 -13.13 -0.53 -5.99
N ARG A 42 -12.30 0.16 -5.19
CA ARG A 42 -11.16 0.94 -5.69
C ARG A 42 -10.15 0.08 -6.44
N ARG A 43 -9.88 -1.14 -5.97
CA ARG A 43 -8.98 -2.08 -6.64
C ARG A 43 -9.46 -2.46 -8.03
N LYS A 44 -10.75 -2.78 -8.15
CA LYS A 44 -11.35 -3.19 -9.43
C LYS A 44 -11.33 -2.06 -10.46
N THR A 45 -11.58 -0.82 -10.03
CA THR A 45 -11.55 0.35 -10.93
C THR A 45 -10.14 0.77 -11.34
N ALA A 46 -9.14 0.52 -10.50
CA ALA A 46 -7.76 0.93 -10.74
C ALA A 46 -6.94 -0.09 -11.57
N GLY A 47 -7.54 -1.21 -12.00
CA GLY A 47 -6.82 -2.24 -12.76
C GLY A 47 -5.68 -2.91 -11.97
N LEU A 48 -5.72 -2.85 -10.65
CA LEU A 48 -4.66 -3.37 -9.79
C LEU A 48 -4.68 -4.90 -9.80
N VAL A 49 -3.54 -5.50 -10.15
CA VAL A 49 -3.32 -6.96 -10.12
C VAL A 49 -2.75 -7.37 -8.76
N ASP A 50 -3.31 -8.41 -8.17
CA ASP A 50 -2.71 -9.07 -7.00
C ASP A 50 -1.51 -9.90 -7.45
N VAL A 51 -0.33 -9.62 -6.88
CA VAL A 51 0.87 -10.42 -7.11
C VAL A 51 1.30 -11.04 -5.79
N HIS A 52 1.45 -12.35 -5.78
CA HIS A 52 2.06 -13.09 -4.67
C HIS A 52 3.51 -13.38 -5.02
N ILE A 53 4.43 -12.87 -4.20
CA ILE A 53 5.87 -13.08 -4.38
C ILE A 53 6.40 -13.84 -3.17
N ALA A 54 6.95 -15.03 -3.42
CA ALA A 54 7.72 -15.76 -2.44
C ALA A 54 9.13 -15.14 -2.37
N THR A 55 9.50 -14.63 -1.20
CA THR A 55 10.82 -14.04 -0.96
C THR A 55 11.37 -14.52 0.38
N SER A 56 12.68 -14.41 0.56
CA SER A 56 13.27 -14.60 1.89
C SER A 56 12.82 -13.49 2.85
N ASP A 57 12.79 -13.77 4.16
CA ASP A 57 12.45 -12.77 5.18
C ASP A 57 13.39 -11.54 5.13
N MET A 58 14.68 -11.76 4.85
CA MET A 58 15.64 -10.69 4.67
C MET A 58 15.29 -9.79 3.47
N THR A 59 14.90 -10.39 2.34
CA THR A 59 14.47 -9.65 1.14
C THR A 59 13.22 -8.81 1.41
N ALA A 60 12.24 -9.37 2.11
CA ALA A 60 11.01 -8.66 2.49
C ALA A 60 11.31 -7.45 3.39
N LYS A 61 12.21 -7.62 4.37
CA LYS A 61 12.67 -6.53 5.25
C LYS A 61 13.41 -5.45 4.46
N MET A 62 14.31 -5.83 3.57
CA MET A 62 15.04 -4.89 2.71
C MET A 62 14.09 -4.08 1.83
N LEU A 63 13.09 -4.71 1.21
CA LEU A 63 12.07 -4.02 0.43
C LEU A 63 11.30 -3.00 1.31
N GLY A 64 10.97 -3.37 2.54
CA GLY A 64 10.37 -2.47 3.51
C GLY A 64 11.24 -1.26 3.87
N TYR A 65 12.56 -1.46 4.04
CA TYR A 65 13.50 -0.37 4.31
C TYR A 65 13.65 0.56 3.10
N LEU A 66 13.79 0.01 1.90
CA LEU A 66 13.91 0.78 0.66
C LEU A 66 12.66 1.63 0.41
N ALA A 67 11.47 1.05 0.60
CA ALA A 67 10.21 1.77 0.52
C ALA A 67 10.16 2.97 1.47
N ARG A 68 10.55 2.78 2.73
CA ARG A 68 10.61 3.87 3.72
C ARG A 68 11.62 4.94 3.36
N TYR A 69 12.82 4.53 2.93
CA TYR A 69 13.88 5.46 2.55
C TYR A 69 13.49 6.31 1.34
N ALA A 70 12.86 5.70 0.34
CA ALA A 70 12.40 6.38 -0.87
C ALA A 70 11.10 7.16 -0.69
N GLY A 71 10.43 7.07 0.47
CA GLY A 71 9.09 7.64 0.68
C GLY A 71 8.01 7.01 -0.20
N LYS A 72 8.24 5.79 -0.69
CA LYS A 72 7.36 5.04 -1.60
C LYS A 72 6.67 3.89 -0.86
N THR A 73 5.62 3.35 -1.46
CA THR A 73 5.06 2.06 -1.05
C THR A 73 5.96 0.90 -1.50
N GLN A 74 5.87 -0.24 -0.82
CA GLN A 74 6.60 -1.44 -1.23
C GLN A 74 6.24 -1.89 -2.66
N GLY A 75 4.99 -1.68 -3.07
CA GLY A 75 4.52 -2.00 -4.42
C GLY A 75 5.17 -1.13 -5.50
N GLU A 76 5.33 0.17 -5.24
CA GLU A 76 6.02 1.08 -6.18
C GLU A 76 7.50 0.71 -6.31
N VAL A 77 8.20 0.50 -5.19
CA VAL A 77 9.61 0.08 -5.24
C VAL A 77 9.77 -1.26 -5.95
N LEU A 78 8.87 -2.21 -5.69
CA LEU A 78 8.88 -3.49 -6.38
C LEU A 78 8.60 -3.33 -7.88
N SER A 79 7.70 -2.42 -8.27
CA SER A 79 7.42 -2.12 -9.68
C SER A 79 8.66 -1.59 -10.38
N ASP A 80 9.36 -0.63 -9.76
CA ASP A 80 10.60 -0.05 -10.30
C ASP A 80 11.66 -1.15 -10.50
N ILE A 81 11.86 -2.02 -9.50
CA ILE A 81 12.81 -3.15 -9.56
C ILE A 81 12.44 -4.13 -10.69
N LEU A 82 11.16 -4.48 -10.81
CA LEU A 82 10.70 -5.41 -11.84
C LEU A 82 10.90 -4.82 -13.24
N GLU A 83 10.63 -3.53 -13.42
CA GLU A 83 10.82 -2.85 -14.71
C GLU A 83 12.30 -2.86 -15.14
N ASP A 84 13.22 -2.55 -14.22
CA ASP A 84 14.66 -2.63 -14.48
C ASP A 84 15.09 -4.05 -14.91
N VAL A 85 14.63 -5.06 -14.16
CA VAL A 85 14.93 -6.47 -14.45
C VAL A 85 14.35 -6.90 -15.81
N PHE A 86 13.11 -6.49 -16.13
CA PHE A 86 12.49 -6.82 -17.42
C PHE A 86 13.27 -6.23 -18.60
N GLN A 87 13.76 -5.00 -18.50
CA GLN A 87 14.57 -4.40 -19.56
C GLN A 87 15.88 -5.15 -19.76
N GLU A 88 16.54 -5.57 -18.68
CA GLU A 88 17.76 -6.36 -18.76
C GLU A 88 17.53 -7.70 -19.48
N TYR A 89 16.46 -8.42 -19.12
CA TYR A 89 16.09 -9.67 -19.78
C TYR A 89 15.74 -9.47 -21.25
N ARG A 90 15.04 -8.39 -21.59
CA ARG A 90 14.67 -8.06 -22.96
C ARG A 90 15.92 -7.86 -23.83
N VAL A 91 16.88 -7.06 -23.38
CA VAL A 91 18.13 -6.82 -24.11
C VAL A 91 18.89 -8.13 -24.33
N ARG A 92 18.99 -8.98 -23.29
CA ARG A 92 19.65 -10.29 -23.41
C ARG A 92 18.95 -11.21 -24.41
N TYR A 93 17.63 -11.21 -24.41
CA TYR A 93 16.85 -12.03 -25.33
C TYR A 93 17.06 -11.62 -26.78
N GLU A 94 17.00 -10.34 -27.09
CA GLU A 94 17.22 -9.84 -28.46
C GLU A 94 18.64 -10.16 -28.95
N LYS A 95 19.66 -9.95 -28.10
CA LYS A 95 21.05 -10.32 -28.44
C LYS A 95 21.19 -11.81 -28.76
N LYS A 96 20.59 -12.68 -27.93
CA LYS A 96 20.65 -14.13 -28.16
C LYS A 96 19.88 -14.56 -29.40
N LYS A 97 18.82 -13.85 -29.75
CA LYS A 97 18.05 -14.08 -30.97
C LYS A 97 18.87 -13.73 -32.21
N GLU A 98 19.62 -12.64 -32.19
CA GLU A 98 20.55 -12.25 -33.26
C GLU A 98 21.67 -13.29 -33.44
N GLU A 99 22.20 -13.87 -32.35
CA GLU A 99 23.22 -14.94 -32.42
C GLU A 99 22.71 -16.26 -33.01
N LEU A 100 21.39 -16.45 -33.08
CA LEU A 100 20.75 -17.68 -33.60
C LEU A 100 20.23 -17.54 -35.05
N THR A 101 20.34 -16.36 -35.65
CA THR A 101 19.99 -16.04 -37.04
C THR A 101 21.23 -15.81 -37.88
#